data_AF-B1IBS1-F1
#
_entry.id   AF-B1IBS1-F1
#
_cell.length_a   1.000
_cell.length_b   1.000
_cell.length_c   1.000
_cell.angle_alpha   90.00
_cell.angle_beta   90.00
_cell.angle_gamma   90.00
#
_symmetry.space_group_name_H-M   'P 1'
#
loop_
_entity.id
_entity.type
_entity.pdbx_description
1 polymer ?
#
loop_
_entity_poly.entity_id
_entity_poly.type
_entity_poly.pdbx_seq_one_letter_code
_entity_poly.pdbx_strand_id
1 'polypeptide(L)' 'MTKELQSSRYIVISFLVREMGIDIVEAISLMAELEKSGLVRLESSGDLILKELGGAL' A
#
# COMPACT_ATOMS: atom_id res chain seq x y z
N MET A 1 13.19 -5.66 -7.04
CA MET A 1 12.53 -5.23 -5.79
C MET A 1 13.41 -5.66 -4.63
N THR A 2 13.68 -4.80 -3.66
CA THR A 2 14.40 -5.20 -2.43
C THR A 2 13.51 -6.07 -1.55
N LYS A 3 14.11 -6.82 -0.61
CA LYS A 3 13.37 -7.68 0.32
C LYS A 3 12.49 -6.83 1.24
N GLU A 4 12.99 -5.69 1.64
CA GLU A 4 12.38 -4.69 2.52
C GLU A 4 11.13 -4.10 1.85
N LEU A 5 11.24 -3.71 0.59
CA LEU A 5 10.12 -3.22 -0.22
C LEU A 5 9.02 -4.28 -0.37
N GLN A 6 9.38 -5.53 -0.68
CA GLN A 6 8.40 -6.63 -0.78
C GLN A 6 7.72 -6.92 0.56
N SER A 7 8.48 -6.92 1.66
CA SER A 7 7.95 -7.18 3.01
C SER A 7 6.96 -6.09 3.42
N SER A 8 7.30 -4.82 3.17
CA SER A 8 6.45 -3.68 3.47
C SER A 8 5.17 -3.68 2.65
N ARG A 9 5.27 -4.03 1.36
CA ARG A 9 4.10 -4.22 0.50
C ARG A 9 3.16 -5.30 1.03
N TYR A 10 3.70 -6.43 1.49
CA TYR A 10 2.91 -7.51 2.08
C TYR A 10 2.26 -7.12 3.42
N ILE A 11 2.92 -6.29 4.23
CA ILE A 11 2.34 -5.76 5.47
C ILE A 11 1.10 -4.92 5.15
N VAL A 12 1.18 -4.02 4.15
CA VAL A 12 0.04 -3.19 3.74
C VAL A 12 -1.09 -4.06 3.18
N ILE A 13 -0.79 -5.04 2.32
CA ILE A 13 -1.82 -5.98 1.82
C ILE A 13 -2.49 -6.71 2.98
N SER A 14 -1.71 -7.21 3.95
CA SER A 14 -2.25 -7.92 5.12
C SER A 14 -3.12 -7.01 5.99
N PHE A 15 -2.74 -5.73 6.12
CA PHE A 15 -3.55 -4.72 6.80
C PHE A 15 -4.88 -4.49 6.07
N LEU A 16 -4.87 -4.34 4.75
CA LEU A 16 -6.09 -4.14 3.95
C LEU A 16 -7.05 -5.33 4.09
N VAL A 17 -6.54 -6.56 4.00
CA VAL A 17 -7.34 -7.78 4.24
C VAL A 17 -8.03 -7.74 5.60
N ARG A 18 -7.26 -7.41 6.65
CA ARG A 18 -7.76 -7.45 8.03
C ARG A 18 -8.76 -6.31 8.32
N GLU A 19 -8.42 -5.08 7.98
CA GLU A 19 -9.17 -3.89 8.40
C GLU A 19 -10.33 -3.56 7.48
N MET A 20 -10.25 -3.92 6.19
CA MET A 20 -11.36 -3.74 5.25
C MET A 20 -12.22 -5.01 5.10
N GLY A 21 -11.78 -6.14 5.66
CA GLY A 21 -12.51 -7.41 5.56
C GLY A 21 -12.60 -7.98 4.14
N ILE A 22 -11.66 -7.58 3.27
CA ILE A 22 -11.58 -8.01 1.87
C ILE A 22 -10.64 -9.22 1.73
N ASP A 23 -10.82 -10.00 0.66
CA ASP A 23 -9.91 -11.11 0.42
C ASP A 23 -8.53 -10.66 -0.09
N ILE A 24 -7.56 -11.58 -0.11
CA ILE A 24 -6.18 -11.28 -0.51
C ILE A 24 -6.05 -10.83 -1.98
N VAL A 25 -6.90 -11.31 -2.88
CA VAL A 25 -6.87 -10.94 -4.30
C VAL A 25 -7.37 -9.51 -4.47
N GLU A 26 -8.44 -9.16 -3.75
CA GLU A 26 -8.98 -7.80 -3.71
C GLU A 26 -7.98 -6.82 -3.08
N ALA A 27 -7.35 -7.20 -1.95
CA ALA A 27 -6.32 -6.37 -1.30
C ALA A 27 -5.08 -6.15 -2.19
N ILE A 28 -4.63 -7.17 -2.93
CA ILE A 28 -3.54 -7.04 -3.91
C ILE A 28 -3.92 -6.06 -5.02
N SER A 29 -5.14 -6.18 -5.54
CA SER A 29 -5.63 -5.31 -6.62
C SER A 29 -5.77 -3.86 -6.14
N LEU A 30 -6.29 -3.66 -4.94
CA LEU A 30 -6.39 -2.35 -4.31
C LEU A 30 -5.02 -1.71 -4.08
N MET A 31 -4.05 -2.46 -3.55
CA MET A 31 -2.67 -1.99 -3.40
C MET A 31 -2.08 -1.52 -4.74
N ALA A 32 -2.28 -2.29 -5.81
CA ALA A 32 -1.78 -1.92 -7.14
C ALA A 32 -2.43 -0.63 -7.67
N GLU A 33 -3.73 -0.42 -7.47
CA GLU A 33 -4.40 0.82 -7.87
C GLU A 33 -3.97 2.02 -6.99
N LEU A 34 -3.71 1.80 -5.69
CA LEU A 34 -3.15 2.83 -4.80
C LEU A 34 -1.73 3.26 -5.21
N GLU A 35 -0.88 2.30 -5.61
CA GLU A 35 0.46 2.57 -6.15
C GLU A 35 0.38 3.34 -7.47
N LYS A 36 -0.49 2.88 -8.38
CA LYS A 36 -0.69 3.46 -9.72
C LYS A 36 -1.27 4.88 -9.66
N SER A 37 -2.17 5.15 -8.73
CA SER A 37 -2.73 6.49 -8.51
C SER A 37 -1.74 7.44 -7.82
N GLY A 38 -0.61 6.92 -7.30
CA GLY A 38 0.36 7.70 -6.54
C GLY A 38 -0.13 8.11 -5.16
N LEU A 39 -1.20 7.48 -4.66
CA LEU A 39 -1.69 7.65 -3.29
C LEU A 39 -0.82 6.94 -2.28
N VAL A 40 -0.24 5.82 -2.71
CA VAL A 40 0.74 5.06 -1.96
C VAL A 40 2.02 4.97 -2.77
N ARG A 41 3.15 5.18 -2.11
CA ARG A 41 4.47 4.87 -2.68
C ARG A 41 5.29 4.15 -1.62
N LEU A 42 5.97 3.08 -2.03
CA LEU A 42 6.92 2.38 -1.19
C LEU A 42 8.34 2.62 -1.71
N GLU A 43 9.23 3.07 -0.84
CA GLU A 43 10.64 3.25 -1.17
C GLU A 43 11.41 1.93 -1.10
N SER A 44 12.60 1.89 -1.70
CA SER A 44 13.49 0.73 -1.64
C SER A 44 13.92 0.36 -0.21
N SER A 45 13.86 1.31 0.73
CA SER A 45 14.06 1.10 2.18
C SER A 45 12.93 0.33 2.85
N GLY A 46 11.75 0.24 2.21
CA GLY A 46 10.53 -0.27 2.83
C GLY A 46 9.62 0.81 3.41
N ASP A 47 10.03 2.09 3.36
CA ASP A 47 9.20 3.18 3.88
C ASP A 47 7.92 3.36 3.06
N LEU A 48 6.80 3.51 3.77
CA LEU A 48 5.48 3.78 3.20
C LEU A 48 5.21 5.28 3.21
N ILE A 49 5.01 5.84 2.01
CA ILE A 49 4.59 7.23 1.81
C ILE A 49 3.12 7.23 1.41
N LEU A 50 2.31 7.98 2.17
CA LEU A 50 0.89 8.20 1.88
C LEU A 50 0.70 9.63 1.39
N LYS A 51 -0.02 9.79 0.27
CA LYS A 51 -0.42 11.09 -0.24
C LYS A 51 -1.86 11.36 0.18
N GLU A 52 -2.04 12.36 1.03
CA GLU A 52 -3.37 12.82 1.42
C GLU A 52 -4.05 13.55 0.26
N LEU A 53 -5.32 13.23 0.01
CA LEU A 53 -6.16 13.95 -0.92
C LEU A 53 -7.00 14.97 -0.15
N GLY A 54 -6.79 16.26 -0.43
CA GLY A 54 -7.67 17.32 0.06
C GLY A 54 -7.25 18.01 1.35
N GLY A 55 -5.97 17.93 1.75
CA GLY A 55 -5.45 18.73 2.87
C GLY A 55 -5.56 20.22 2.57
N ALA A 56 -6.42 20.92 3.32
CA ALA A 56 -6.28 22.36 3.51
C ALA A 56 -5.09 22.60 4.45
N LEU A 57 -4.16 23.46 4.02
CA LEU A 57 -3.11 24.01 4.88
C LEU A 57 -3.70 24.78 6.05
#